data_AF-A0A6P2BTX0-F1
#
_entry.id   AF-A0A6P2BTX0-F1
#
_cell.length_a   1.000
_cell.length_b   1.000
_cell.length_c   1.000
_cell.angle_alpha   90.00
_cell.angle_beta   90.00
_cell.angle_gamma   90.00
#
_symmetry.space_group_name_H-M   'P 1'
#
loop_
_entity.id
_entity.type
_entity.pdbx_description
1 polymer ?
#
loop_
_entity_poly.entity_id
_entity_poly.type
_entity_poly.pdbx_seq_one_letter_code
_entity_poly.pdbx_strand_id
1 'polypeptide(L)'
;MSLKQGPAERFLPFWERAGALGVPGYLHPRDPLPGNQGIYEGHPELFGAVSTFTAETATHALRLMTSGLFDRFPRLTVILGHLGETLPFNIVGRALRHRRVRSSAP
;
A
#
# COMPACT_ATOMS: atom_id res chain seq x y z
N MET A 1 14.51 2.11 9.91
CA MET A 1 14.65 2.01 8.44
C MET A 1 14.41 3.40 7.89
N SER A 2 15.40 4.03 7.25
CA SER A 2 15.31 5.45 6.83
C SER A 2 14.38 5.59 5.61
N LEU A 3 13.60 6.68 5.55
CA LEU A 3 12.79 7.00 4.37
C LEU A 3 13.72 7.09 3.16
N LYS A 4 13.41 6.35 2.09
CA LYS A 4 14.13 6.50 0.82
C LYS A 4 13.75 7.87 0.25
N GLN A 5 14.72 8.79 0.18
CA GLN A 5 14.52 10.12 -0.40
C GLN A 5 13.98 9.96 -1.84
N GLY A 6 12.83 10.60 -2.11
CA GLY A 6 12.11 10.44 -3.38
C GLY A 6 10.76 11.15 -3.39
N PRO A 7 9.96 11.02 -4.48
CA PRO A 7 8.68 11.71 -4.67
C PRO A 7 7.66 11.54 -3.53
N ALA A 8 7.83 10.51 -2.69
CA ALA A 8 7.02 10.26 -1.50
C ALA A 8 7.18 11.36 -0.42
N GLU A 9 8.33 12.03 -0.36
CA GLU A 9 8.58 13.09 0.62
C GLU A 9 7.67 14.31 0.41
N ARG A 10 7.31 14.59 -0.84
CA ARG A 10 6.38 15.67 -1.22
C ARG A 10 5.03 15.56 -0.51
N PHE A 11 4.60 14.34 -0.17
CA PHE A 11 3.30 14.08 0.44
C PHE A 11 3.37 13.93 1.97
N LEU A 12 4.55 14.05 2.59
CA LEU A 12 4.68 13.93 4.04
C LEU A 12 3.84 14.96 4.82
N PRO A 13 3.74 16.25 4.43
CA PRO A 13 2.91 17.21 5.16
C PRO A 13 1.42 16.82 5.20
N PHE A 14 0.92 16.17 4.14
CA PHE A 14 -0.45 15.65 4.13
C PHE A 14 -0.64 14.52 5.15
N TRP A 15 0.27 13.54 5.15
CA TRP A 15 0.19 12.39 6.06
C TRP A 15 0.41 12.77 7.51
N GLU A 16 1.33 13.70 7.78
CA GLU A 16 1.53 14.29 9.09
C GLU A 16 0.25 14.95 9.59
N ARG A 17 -0.41 15.75 8.74
CA ARG A 17 -1.64 16.45 9.14
C ARG A 17 -2.81 15.50 9.35
N ALA A 18 -2.99 14.51 8.48
CA ALA A 18 -4.03 13.49 8.63
C ALA A 18 -3.84 12.69 9.93
N GLY A 19 -2.60 12.26 10.21
CA GLY A 19 -2.23 11.61 11.46
C GLY A 19 -2.45 12.52 12.67
N ALA A 20 -2.07 13.79 12.60
CA ALA A 20 -2.28 14.77 13.68
C ALA A 20 -3.78 14.94 14.01
N LEU A 21 -4.63 15.07 12.99
CA LEU A 21 -6.08 15.20 13.12
C LEU A 21 -6.78 13.92 13.57
N GLY A 22 -6.15 12.75 13.41
CA GLY A 22 -6.77 11.46 13.72
C GLY A 22 -7.90 11.08 12.76
N VAL A 23 -7.89 11.65 11.55
CA VAL A 23 -8.88 11.35 10.51
C VAL A 23 -8.32 10.29 9.56
N PRO A 24 -9.10 9.25 9.20
CA PRO A 24 -8.63 8.23 8.29
C PRO A 24 -8.60 8.72 6.84
N GLY A 25 -7.58 8.34 6.09
CA GLY A 25 -7.54 8.53 4.64
C GLY A 25 -8.07 7.30 3.90
N TYR A 26 -9.11 7.46 3.07
CA TYR A 26 -9.58 6.38 2.20
C TYR A 26 -8.79 6.37 0.89
N LEU A 27 -8.09 5.27 0.59
CA LEU A 27 -7.34 5.12 -0.66
C LEU A 27 -8.24 4.46 -1.71
N HIS A 28 -8.98 5.28 -2.46
CA HIS A 28 -9.87 4.80 -3.52
C HIS A 28 -9.07 4.35 -4.75
N PRO A 29 -9.48 3.27 -5.43
CA PRO A 29 -8.84 2.84 -6.65
C PRO A 29 -8.94 3.79 -7.83
N ARG A 30 -8.00 3.57 -8.75
CA ARG A 30 -7.96 4.16 -10.08
C ARG A 30 -7.18 3.24 -11.00
N ASP A 31 -7.30 3.45 -12.30
CA ASP A 31 -6.40 2.81 -13.25
C ASP A 31 -4.95 3.33 -13.10
N PRO A 32 -3.95 2.49 -13.44
CA PRO A 32 -2.55 2.90 -13.53
C PRO A 32 -2.40 4.14 -14.40
N LEU A 33 -1.35 4.93 -14.14
CA LEU A 33 -0.99 6.04 -15.02
C LEU A 33 -0.71 5.53 -16.43
N PRO A 34 -0.98 6.30 -17.51
CA PRO A 34 -0.79 5.86 -18.89
C PRO A 34 0.57 5.20 -19.19
N GLY A 35 1.66 5.68 -18.57
CA GLY A 35 3.00 5.10 -18.72
C GLY A 35 3.23 3.75 -18.03
N ASN A 36 2.30 3.28 -17.21
CA ASN A 36 2.40 2.03 -16.44
C ASN A 36 1.34 0.99 -16.86
N GLN A 37 0.69 1.18 -18.01
CA GLN A 37 -0.42 0.32 -18.47
C GLN A 37 0.03 -0.83 -19.39
N GLY A 38 1.33 -0.94 -19.70
CA GLY A 38 1.84 -1.85 -20.74
C GLY A 38 1.44 -3.34 -20.57
N ILE A 39 1.26 -3.82 -19.34
CA ILE A 39 0.82 -5.20 -19.09
C ILE A 39 -0.63 -5.48 -19.52
N TYR A 40 -1.41 -4.43 -19.81
CA TYR A 40 -2.82 -4.51 -20.22
C TYR A 40 -3.01 -4.19 -21.71
N GLU A 41 -1.93 -4.02 -22.48
CA GLU A 41 -2.02 -3.75 -23.91
C GLU A 41 -2.79 -4.86 -24.65
N GLY A 42 -3.76 -4.47 -25.48
CA GLY A 42 -4.66 -5.40 -26.18
C GLY A 42 -5.80 -5.96 -25.33
N HIS A 43 -5.87 -5.63 -24.03
CA HIS A 43 -6.84 -6.17 -23.08
C HIS A 43 -7.59 -5.07 -22.28
N PRO A 44 -8.34 -4.18 -22.95
CA PRO A 44 -9.06 -3.08 -22.30
C PRO A 44 -10.13 -3.56 -21.29
N GLU A 45 -10.63 -4.78 -21.41
CA GLU A 45 -11.60 -5.40 -20.50
C GLU A 45 -11.10 -5.60 -19.07
N LEU A 46 -9.77 -5.55 -18.86
CA LEU A 46 -9.17 -5.68 -17.52
C LEU A 46 -9.16 -4.37 -16.74
N PHE A 47 -9.46 -3.23 -17.38
CA PHE A 47 -9.50 -1.93 -16.73
C PHE A 47 -10.70 -1.78 -15.79
N GLY A 48 -10.58 -0.84 -14.85
CA GLY A 48 -11.59 -0.61 -13.83
C GLY A 48 -11.60 -1.66 -12.72
N ALA A 49 -12.79 -1.85 -12.15
CA ALA A 49 -13.04 -2.73 -11.01
C ALA A 49 -12.79 -4.22 -11.30
N VAL A 50 -12.65 -4.61 -12.57
CA VAL A 50 -12.40 -5.99 -12.98
C VAL A 50 -11.01 -6.46 -12.51
N SER A 51 -9.98 -5.60 -12.61
CA SER A 51 -8.61 -6.00 -12.25
C SER A 51 -7.68 -4.85 -11.87
N THR A 52 -7.54 -3.83 -12.72
CA THR A 52 -6.54 -2.76 -12.56
C THR A 52 -6.70 -2.00 -11.24
N PHE A 53 -7.94 -1.75 -10.81
CA PHE A 53 -8.24 -1.05 -9.56
C PHE A 53 -7.60 -1.75 -8.36
N THR A 54 -7.80 -3.06 -8.23
CA THR A 54 -7.25 -3.84 -7.12
C THR A 54 -5.74 -3.93 -7.20
N ALA A 55 -5.18 -4.23 -8.37
CA ALA A 55 -3.74 -4.36 -8.55
C ALA A 55 -2.98 -3.06 -8.22
N GLU A 56 -3.46 -1.91 -8.71
CA GLU A 56 -2.83 -0.62 -8.48
C GLU A 56 -2.96 -0.18 -7.00
N THR A 57 -4.15 -0.32 -6.42
CA THR A 57 -4.42 0.11 -5.05
C THR A 57 -3.69 -0.76 -4.02
N ALA A 58 -3.68 -2.08 -4.22
CA ALA A 58 -2.92 -3.01 -3.38
C ALA A 58 -1.42 -2.71 -3.42
N THR A 59 -0.88 -2.45 -4.61
CA THR A 59 0.53 -2.10 -4.80
C THR A 59 0.86 -0.77 -4.11
N HIS A 60 0.01 0.25 -4.24
CA HIS A 60 0.18 1.53 -3.54
C HIS A 60 0.16 1.33 -2.02
N ALA A 61 -0.81 0.59 -1.48
CA ALA A 61 -0.88 0.29 -0.06
C ALA A 61 0.39 -0.42 0.46
N LEU A 62 0.91 -1.40 -0.28
CA LEU A 62 2.16 -2.07 0.07
C LEU A 62 3.36 -1.11 0.06
N ARG A 63 3.42 -0.17 -0.88
CA ARG A 63 4.47 0.87 -0.90
C ARG A 63 4.36 1.78 0.32
N LEU A 64 3.15 2.16 0.75
CA LEU A 64 2.96 2.93 1.99
C LEU A 64 3.42 2.12 3.20
N MET A 65 2.99 0.86 3.33
CA MET A 65 3.36 -0.03 4.44
C MET A 65 4.88 -0.25 4.53
N THR A 66 5.56 -0.43 3.40
CA THR A 66 7.01 -0.73 3.35
C THR A 66 7.90 0.52 3.31
N SER A 67 7.32 1.71 3.23
CA SER A 67 8.07 2.97 3.21
C SER A 67 8.56 3.43 4.59
N GLY A 68 8.01 2.91 5.68
CA GLY A 68 8.21 3.44 7.04
C GLY A 68 7.28 4.60 7.40
N LEU A 69 6.27 4.91 6.56
CA LEU A 69 5.29 5.98 6.82
C LEU A 69 4.55 5.79 8.15
N PHE A 70 4.10 4.56 8.42
CA PHE A 70 3.37 4.24 9.65
C PHE A 70 4.28 4.17 10.88
N ASP A 71 5.57 3.87 10.71
CA ASP A 71 6.55 3.98 11.80
C ASP A 71 6.77 5.45 12.20
N ARG A 72 6.76 6.36 11.21
CA ARG A 72 6.90 7.80 11.43
C ARG A 72 5.64 8.46 11.99
N PHE A 73 4.47 8.04 11.51
CA PHE A 73 3.17 8.57 11.93
C PHE A 73 2.28 7.45 12.49
N PRO A 74 2.51 6.97 13.72
CA PRO A 74 1.86 5.77 14.27
C PRO A 74 0.34 5.92 14.49
N ARG A 75 -0.18 7.16 14.47
CA ARG A 75 -1.62 7.46 14.57
C ARG A 75 -2.32 7.55 13.21
N LEU A 76 -1.56 7.49 12.10
CA LEU A 76 -2.13 7.57 10.77
C LEU A 76 -2.96 6.32 10.49
N THR A 77 -4.18 6.53 10.00
CA THR A 77 -5.07 5.45 9.56
C THR A 77 -5.36 5.58 8.07
N VAL A 78 -5.23 4.47 7.34
CA VAL A 78 -5.60 4.35 5.93
C VAL A 78 -6.65 3.25 5.79
N ILE A 79 -7.69 3.50 5.01
CA ILE A 79 -8.78 2.56 4.73
C ILE A 79 -8.66 2.11 3.27
N LEU A 80 -8.82 0.79 3.07
CA LEU A 80 -8.90 0.15 1.76
C LEU A 80 -10.31 -0.38 1.52
N GLY A 81 -10.81 -0.18 0.31
CA GLY A 81 -12.08 -0.74 -0.17
C GLY A 81 -11.96 -2.21 -0.58
N HIS A 82 -12.98 -2.71 -1.27
CA HIS A 82 -12.96 -4.00 -1.98
C HIS A 82 -12.39 -5.17 -1.15
N LEU A 83 -12.82 -5.24 0.12
CA LEU A 83 -12.36 -6.24 1.09
C LEU A 83 -10.83 -6.27 1.29
N GLY A 84 -10.20 -5.09 1.25
CA GLY A 84 -8.76 -4.92 1.45
C GLY A 84 -7.92 -5.15 0.21
N GLU A 85 -8.47 -5.01 -1.00
CA GLU A 85 -7.76 -5.14 -2.27
C GLU A 85 -6.96 -6.45 -2.37
N THR A 86 -7.57 -7.56 -1.93
CA THR A 86 -6.97 -8.91 -1.86
C THR A 86 -5.79 -9.05 -0.88
N LEU A 87 -5.31 -7.96 -0.26
CA LEU A 87 -4.19 -8.01 0.69
C LEU A 87 -4.44 -8.91 1.90
N PRO A 88 -5.63 -8.93 2.54
CA PRO A 88 -5.89 -9.87 3.63
C PRO A 88 -5.68 -11.32 3.20
N PHE A 89 -6.07 -11.69 1.98
CA PHE A 89 -5.86 -13.03 1.46
C PHE A 89 -4.37 -13.33 1.22
N ASN A 90 -3.63 -12.39 0.62
CA ASN A 90 -2.23 -12.56 0.27
C ASN A 90 -1.28 -12.63 1.48
N ILE A 91 -1.60 -11.93 2.58
CA ILE A 91 -0.67 -11.75 3.71
C ILE A 91 -0.92 -12.76 4.83
N VAL A 92 -2.17 -13.17 5.07
CA VAL A 92 -2.53 -14.10 6.17
C VAL A 92 -1.80 -15.44 6.04
N GLY A 93 -1.51 -15.91 4.83
CA GLY A 93 -0.74 -17.15 4.61
C GLY A 93 0.76 -17.05 4.93
N ARG A 94 1.35 -15.84 4.92
CA ARG A 94 2.81 -15.64 5.08
C ARG A 94 3.21 -15.32 6.52
N ALA A 95 2.34 -14.62 7.27
CA ALA A 95 2.55 -14.33 8.69
C ALA A 95 2.59 -15.61 9.57
N LEU A 96 1.88 -16.67 9.15
CA LEU A 96 1.88 -17.97 9.84
C LEU A 96 3.14 -18.82 9.58
N ARG A 97 3.94 -18.51 8.53
CA ARG A 97 5.12 -19.32 8.15
C ARG A 97 6.47 -18.75 8.61
N HIS A 98 6.54 -17.47 8.99
CA HIS A 98 7.81 -16.83 9.37
C HIS A 98 8.04 -16.61 10.88
N ARG A 99 7.21 -17.15 11.79
CA ARG A 99 7.49 -17.14 13.25
C ARG A 99 8.44 -18.27 13.70
N ARG A 100 9.56 -18.49 13.00
CA ARG A 100 10.66 -19.33 13.52
C ARG A 100 12.00 -19.07 12.84
N VAL A 101 12.59 -17.89 13.07
CA VAL A 101 14.05 -17.77 13.24
C VAL A 101 14.30 -16.73 14.31
N ARG A 102 14.36 -17.17 15.57
CA ARG A 102 15.16 -16.50 16.58
C ARG A 102 16.36 -17.42 16.75
N SER A 103 17.48 -17.13 16.09
CA SER A 103 18.74 -17.79 16.40
C SER A 103 19.53 -16.90 17.35
N SER A 104 20.03 -17.58 18.37
CA SER A 104 20.82 -17.14 19.51
C SER A 104 22.04 -16.30 19.14
N ALA A 105 22.26 -15.26 19.93
CA ALA A 105 23.57 -14.67 20.11
C ALA A 105 24.53 -15.68 20.77
N PRO A 106 25.83 -15.60 20.49
CA PRO A 106 26.85 -15.53 21.53
C PRO A 106 27.10 -14.07 21.94
#